data_AF-A0A223ENS3-F1
#
_entry.id   AF-A0A223ENS3-F1
#
_cell.length_a   1.000
_cell.length_b   1.000
_cell.length_c   1.000
_cell.angle_alpha   90.00
_cell.angle_beta   90.00
_cell.angle_gamma   90.00
#
_symmetry.space_group_name_H-M   'P 1'
#
loop_
_entity.id
_entity.type
_entity.pdbx_description
1 polymer ?
#
loop_
_entity_poly.entity_id
_entity_poly.type
_entity_poly.pdbx_seq_one_letter_code
_entity_poly.pdbx_strand_id
1 'polypeptide(L)'
;MKISLPSKNFIIQEQSLGIHYYEGKDILDYMKNPELFDYENGYVNIPDKPGLGVDIAEKKVKQAAETGHDWKNPIWRKEDGIIAEW
;
A
#
# COMPACT_ATOMS: atom_id res chain seq x y z
N MET A 1 -7.25 1.92 -8.78
CA MET A 1 -7.21 2.09 -10.25
C MET A 1 -8.18 1.16 -10.98
N LYS A 2 -7.98 -0.16 -11.07
CA LYS A 2 -8.85 -1.00 -11.94
C LYS A 2 -10.34 -1.01 -11.62
N ILE A 3 -10.71 -1.03 -10.33
CA ILE A 3 -12.12 -1.01 -9.90
C ILE A 3 -12.68 0.42 -9.95
N SER A 4 -11.85 1.42 -9.67
CA SER A 4 -12.26 2.82 -9.66
C SER A 4 -12.57 3.35 -11.06
N LEU A 5 -11.78 2.99 -12.08
CA LEU A 5 -11.91 3.52 -13.43
C LEU A 5 -13.26 3.26 -14.13
N PRO A 6 -13.84 2.04 -14.12
CA PRO A 6 -15.14 1.81 -14.75
C PRO A 6 -16.33 2.28 -13.90
N SER A 7 -16.09 2.67 -12.64
CA SER A 7 -17.14 3.00 -11.67
C SER A 7 -17.53 4.48 -11.77
N LYS A 8 -18.72 4.74 -12.36
CA LYS A 8 -19.22 6.11 -12.55
C LYS A 8 -19.43 6.91 -11.25
N ASN A 9 -19.55 6.22 -10.12
CA ASN A 9 -19.76 6.79 -8.79
C ASN A 9 -18.49 6.81 -7.93
N PHE A 10 -17.32 6.55 -8.52
CA PHE A 10 -16.04 6.64 -7.80
C PHE A 10 -15.56 8.08 -7.72
N ILE A 11 -15.17 8.53 -6.52
CA ILE A 11 -14.84 9.95 -6.26
C ILE A 11 -13.44 10.12 -5.66
N ILE A 12 -13.02 9.24 -4.75
CA ILE A 12 -11.73 9.37 -4.03
C ILE A 12 -11.02 8.02 -3.97
N GLN A 13 -9.71 8.03 -4.19
CA GLN A 13 -8.82 6.89 -3.96
C GLN A 13 -7.82 7.23 -2.85
N GLU A 14 -7.91 6.51 -1.73
CA GLU A 14 -6.91 6.61 -0.66
C GLU A 14 -5.57 5.96 -1.08
N GLN A 15 -4.47 6.54 -0.62
CA GLN A 15 -3.11 6.01 -0.79
C GLN A 15 -2.28 6.31 0.47
N SER A 16 -1.29 5.46 0.75
CA SER A 16 -0.37 5.56 1.90
C SER A 16 1.10 5.69 1.50
N LEU A 17 1.38 6.24 0.32
CA LEU A 17 2.73 6.48 -0.19
C LEU A 17 3.40 7.65 0.55
N GLY A 18 4.65 7.45 0.97
CA GLY A 18 5.42 8.47 1.67
C GLY A 18 4.96 8.78 3.11
N ILE A 19 3.98 8.05 3.65
CA ILE A 19 3.51 8.18 5.05
C ILE A 19 4.06 7.06 5.93
N HIS A 20 5.38 6.87 5.95
CA HIS A 20 5.97 5.79 6.75
C HIS A 20 6.30 6.23 8.17
N TYR A 21 5.65 5.57 9.14
CA TYR A 21 5.94 5.61 10.58
C TYR A 21 6.94 4.52 11.02
N TYR A 22 7.37 3.65 10.09
CA TYR A 22 8.33 2.58 10.33
C TYR A 22 9.56 2.77 9.44
N GLU A 23 10.73 2.84 10.05
CA GLU A 23 12.00 3.06 9.36
C GLU A 23 12.34 1.87 8.44
N GLY A 24 12.53 2.11 7.14
CA GLY A 24 13.45 1.31 6.34
C GLY A 24 13.03 0.91 4.92
N LYS A 25 11.73 0.77 4.60
CA LYS A 25 11.28 0.36 3.25
C LYS A 25 9.90 0.92 2.88
N ASP A 26 9.78 1.48 1.68
CA ASP A 26 8.53 1.96 1.09
C ASP A 26 7.90 0.87 0.20
N ILE A 27 6.59 0.93 -0.07
CA ILE A 27 5.89 0.01 -0.98
C ILE A 27 6.52 0.02 -2.39
N LEU A 28 7.03 1.18 -2.82
CA LEU A 28 7.68 1.35 -4.12
C LEU A 28 9.01 0.58 -4.23
N ASP A 29 9.65 0.22 -3.11
CA ASP A 29 10.92 -0.53 -3.14
C ASP A 29 10.77 -1.93 -3.75
N TYR A 30 9.54 -2.47 -3.73
CA TYR A 30 9.22 -3.80 -4.26
C TYR A 30 8.73 -3.77 -5.71
N MET A 31 8.73 -2.60 -6.36
CA MET A 31 8.33 -2.45 -7.75
C MET A 31 9.53 -2.23 -8.66
N LYS A 32 9.46 -2.75 -9.89
CA LYS A 32 10.41 -2.41 -10.95
C LYS A 32 10.00 -1.16 -11.73
N ASN A 33 8.72 -0.78 -11.65
CA ASN A 33 8.14 0.36 -12.33
C ASN A 33 7.42 1.30 -11.34
N PRO A 34 8.12 1.87 -10.34
CA PRO A 34 7.53 2.71 -9.30
C PRO A 34 6.81 3.94 -9.86
N GLU A 35 7.22 4.44 -11.03
CA GLU A 35 6.62 5.58 -11.74
C GLU A 35 5.13 5.40 -12.06
N LEU A 36 4.64 4.15 -12.03
CA LEU A 36 3.22 3.84 -12.17
C LEU A 36 2.36 4.54 -11.11
N PHE A 37 2.93 4.83 -9.94
CA PHE A 37 2.29 5.53 -8.84
C PHE A 37 2.84 6.94 -8.65
N ASP A 38 3.32 7.58 -9.71
CA ASP A 38 3.58 9.02 -9.68
C ASP A 38 2.26 9.78 -9.67
N TYR A 39 2.17 10.77 -8.77
CA TYR A 39 0.99 11.60 -8.61
C TYR A 39 1.24 13.00 -9.16
N GLU A 40 0.33 13.46 -10.01
CA GLU A 40 0.30 14.81 -10.53
C GLU A 40 -1.00 15.48 -10.10
N ASN A 41 -0.90 16.60 -9.38
CA ASN A 41 -2.05 17.38 -8.89
C ASN A 41 -3.08 16.55 -8.08
N GLY A 42 -2.62 15.53 -7.35
CA GLY A 42 -3.47 14.63 -6.55
C GLY A 42 -4.09 13.48 -7.34
N TYR A 43 -3.76 13.30 -8.61
CA TYR A 43 -4.23 12.22 -9.47
C TYR A 43 -3.09 11.26 -9.83
N VAL A 44 -3.43 9.99 -10.06
CA VAL A 44 -2.50 8.97 -10.54
C VAL A 44 -2.86 8.58 -11.97
N ASN A 45 -1.85 8.26 -12.78
CA ASN A 45 -2.03 7.85 -14.17
C ASN A 45 -2.72 6.48 -14.28
N ILE A 46 -3.40 6.26 -15.41
CA ILE A 46 -4.04 4.98 -15.72
C ILE A 46 -2.97 3.99 -16.22
N PRO A 47 -2.84 2.79 -15.62
CA PRO A 47 -1.94 1.76 -16.13
C PRO A 47 -2.33 1.31 -17.54
N ASP A 48 -1.34 1.25 -18.44
CA ASP A 48 -1.50 0.85 -19.83
C ASP A 48 -1.05 -0.59 -20.12
N LYS A 49 -0.27 -1.19 -19.20
CA LYS A 49 0.22 -2.57 -19.29
C LYS A 49 -0.87 -3.60 -18.93
N PRO A 50 -0.76 -4.85 -19.45
CA PRO A 50 -1.66 -5.95 -19.09
C PRO A 50 -1.70 -6.24 -17.59
N GLY A 51 -2.76 -6.93 -17.14
CA GLY A 51 -2.90 -7.25 -15.73
C GLY A 51 -2.98 -5.97 -14.89
N LEU A 52 -2.50 -5.97 -13.65
CA LEU A 52 -2.55 -4.79 -12.78
C LEU A 52 -1.64 -3.63 -13.23
N GLY A 53 -0.79 -3.85 -14.24
CA GLY A 53 0.20 -2.88 -14.70
C GLY A 53 1.45 -2.77 -13.82
N VAL A 54 1.48 -3.47 -12.69
CA VAL A 54 2.60 -3.53 -11.74
C VAL A 54 3.60 -4.61 -12.17
N ASP A 55 4.89 -4.26 -12.21
CA ASP A 55 6.01 -5.18 -12.31
C ASP A 55 6.69 -5.31 -10.94
N ILE A 56 6.74 -6.53 -10.42
CA ILE A 56 7.24 -6.84 -9.08
C ILE A 56 8.73 -7.16 -9.13
N ALA A 57 9.49 -6.55 -8.20
CA ALA A 57 10.88 -6.91 -7.92
C ALA A 57 10.93 -8.20 -7.08
N GLU A 58 10.61 -9.35 -7.68
CA GLU A 58 10.45 -10.63 -6.95
C GLU A 58 11.62 -11.00 -6.05
N LYS A 59 12.87 -10.71 -6.47
CA LYS A 59 14.06 -10.99 -5.65
C LYS A 59 14.01 -10.23 -4.33
N LYS A 60 13.64 -8.94 -4.36
CA LYS A 60 13.50 -8.11 -3.15
C LYS A 60 12.36 -8.60 -2.26
N VAL A 61 11.25 -9.03 -2.87
CA VAL A 61 10.11 -9.61 -2.13
C VAL A 61 10.54 -10.87 -1.40
N LYS A 62 11.23 -11.79 -2.08
CA LYS A 62 11.73 -13.04 -1.49
C LYS A 62 12.72 -12.77 -0.35
N GLN A 63 13.66 -11.85 -0.55
CA GLN A 63 14.62 -11.43 0.50
C GLN A 63 13.91 -10.81 1.72
N ALA A 64 12.89 -9.96 1.51
CA ALA A 64 12.13 -9.40 2.62
C ALA A 64 11.34 -10.48 3.39
N ALA A 65 10.82 -11.48 2.68
CA ALA A 65 10.10 -12.60 3.29
C ALA A 65 10.99 -13.45 4.21
N GLU A 66 12.31 -13.51 3.99
CA GLU A 66 13.25 -14.23 4.87
C GLU A 66 13.31 -13.65 6.29
N THR A 67 13.04 -12.36 6.47
CA THR A 67 12.98 -11.73 7.79
C THR A 67 11.75 -12.18 8.59
N GLY A 68 10.65 -12.51 7.90
CA GLY A 68 9.36 -12.84 8.51
C GLY A 68 8.72 -11.66 9.26
N HIS A 69 7.49 -11.86 9.73
CA HIS A 69 6.82 -10.95 10.66
C HIS A 69 5.75 -11.70 11.47
N ASP A 70 5.56 -11.34 12.73
CA ASP A 70 4.44 -11.79 13.57
C ASP A 70 3.63 -10.56 14.02
N TRP A 71 3.29 -9.70 13.04
CA TRP A 71 2.52 -8.50 13.31
C TRP A 71 1.12 -8.87 13.80
N LYS A 72 0.75 -8.31 14.95
CA LYS A 72 -0.57 -8.42 15.56
C LYS A 72 -1.06 -7.02 15.88
N ASN A 73 -2.35 -6.81 15.69
CA ASN A 73 -3.01 -5.60 16.13
C ASN A 73 -2.79 -5.40 17.65
N PRO A 74 -2.36 -4.20 18.09
CA PRO A 74 -2.25 -3.91 19.52
C PRO A 74 -3.62 -4.01 20.20
N ILE A 75 -3.64 -4.55 21.43
CA ILE A 75 -4.86 -4.58 22.24
C ILE A 75 -4.93 -3.27 23.02
N TRP A 76 -5.87 -2.42 22.63
CA TRP A 76 -6.16 -1.19 23.35
C TRP A 76 -7.10 -1.47 24.52
N ARG A 77 -6.83 -0.85 25.67
CA ARG A 77 -7.70 -0.90 26.85
C ARG A 77 -8.04 0.50 27.29
N LYS A 78 -9.30 0.72 27.62
CA LYS A 78 -9.75 1.96 28.27
C LYS A 78 -9.24 2.00 29.72
N GLU A 79 -9.39 3.15 30.37
CA GLU A 79 -8.98 3.36 31.77
C GLU A 79 -9.64 2.37 32.75
N ASP A 80 -10.86 1.89 32.42
CA ASP A 80 -11.61 0.89 33.16
C ASP A 80 -11.16 -0.57 32.91
N GLY A 81 -10.13 -0.77 32.08
CA GLY A 81 -9.57 -2.09 31.73
C GLY A 81 -10.34 -2.84 30.62
N ILE A 82 -11.47 -2.31 30.16
CA ILE A 82 -12.27 -2.91 29.09
C ILE A 82 -11.53 -2.77 27.75
N ILE A 83 -11.57 -3.82 26.95
CA ILE A 83 -10.99 -3.85 25.59
C ILE A 83 -11.69 -2.79 24.74
N ALA A 84 -10.91 -1.92 24.12
CA ALA A 84 -11.40 -0.99 23.12
C ALA A 84 -11.45 -1.67 21.75
N GLU A 85 -12.41 -1.23 20.93
CA GLU A 85 -12.46 -1.62 19.52
C GLU A 85 -11.19 -1.15 18.80
N TRP A 86 -10.77 -1.95 17.82
CA TRP A 86 -9.61 -1.63 17.00
C TRP A 86 -9.99 -0.76 15.81
#